data_AF-A0A8S9LI95-F1
#
_entry.id   AF-A0A8S9LI95-F1
#
_cell.length_a   1.000
_cell.length_b   1.000
_cell.length_c   1.000
_cell.angle_alpha   90.00
_cell.angle_beta   90.00
_cell.angle_gamma   90.00
#
_symmetry.space_group_name_H-M   'P 1'
#
loop_
_entity.id
_entity.type
_entity.pdbx_description
1 polymer ?
#
loop_
_entity_poly.entity_id
_entity_poly.type
_entity_poly.pdbx_seq_one_letter_code
_entity_poly.pdbx_strand_id
1 'polypeptide(L)'
;QCHNGHTLCSTCKNRVHNRCPTCRQELGDIRCLALEKVAESLELPCKYMSLGCPEIFPYYSKLKHETVCNFRPYNCPYAGSECSVMGDIPFLVAHLRDDHKVDMHSGCTFNHRYVKSNPREVENATWMLTVFHCFGQYFCLHFEAFQLGMAPVYMAFLRFMGDETEARNYNYSLEVGGYGRKLIWEGTPRSVR
;
A
#
# COMPACT_ATOMS: atom_id res chain seq x y z
N GLN A 1 -14.24 23.50 22.02
CA GLN A 1 -14.38 24.96 22.22
C GLN A 1 -14.29 25.25 23.71
N CYS A 2 -13.62 26.33 24.12
CA CYS A 2 -13.67 26.79 25.53
C CYS A 2 -14.90 27.67 25.76
N HIS A 3 -15.26 27.93 27.02
CA HIS A 3 -16.37 28.82 27.39
C HIS A 3 -16.27 30.23 26.76
N ASN A 4 -15.06 30.74 26.51
CA ASN A 4 -14.84 32.04 25.87
C ASN A 4 -14.88 32.01 24.33
N GLY A 5 -15.29 30.90 23.71
CA GLY A 5 -15.48 30.84 22.25
C GLY A 5 -14.27 30.41 21.40
N HIS A 6 -13.07 30.26 21.98
CA HIS A 6 -11.92 29.76 21.22
C HIS A 6 -12.06 28.28 20.87
N THR A 7 -11.82 27.96 19.59
CA THR A 7 -11.98 26.61 19.04
C THR A 7 -10.64 26.01 18.65
N LEU A 8 -10.49 24.71 18.91
CA LEU A 8 -9.37 23.87 18.53
C LEU A 8 -9.93 22.52 18.06
N CYS A 9 -9.24 21.86 17.14
CA CYS A 9 -9.55 20.47 16.80
C CYS A 9 -9.19 19.53 17.96
N SER A 10 -9.73 18.31 17.95
CA SER A 10 -9.48 17.28 18.98
C SER A 10 -7.98 16.97 19.14
N THR A 11 -7.24 16.87 18.03
CA THR A 11 -5.79 16.64 18.05
C THR A 11 -5.04 17.78 18.75
N CYS A 12 -5.39 19.04 18.46
CA CYS A 12 -4.76 20.19 19.10
C CYS A 12 -5.14 20.31 20.58
N LYS A 13 -6.39 19.99 20.95
CA LYS A 13 -6.85 19.94 22.36
C LYS A 13 -5.99 19.01 23.22
N ASN A 14 -5.62 17.84 22.68
CA ASN A 14 -4.73 16.88 23.36
C ASN A 14 -3.32 17.44 23.54
N ARG A 15 -2.76 18.12 22.53
CA ARG A 15 -1.41 18.72 22.59
C ARG A 15 -1.28 19.85 23.61
N VAL A 16 -2.38 20.54 23.91
CA VAL A 16 -2.42 21.65 24.88
C VAL A 16 -2.96 21.22 26.26
N HIS A 17 -2.99 19.92 26.54
CA HIS A 17 -3.43 19.35 27.82
C HIS A 17 -4.77 19.91 28.30
N ASN A 18 -5.76 19.93 27.40
CA ASN A 18 -7.11 20.40 27.69
C ASN A 18 -7.23 21.88 28.12
N ARG A 19 -6.22 22.72 27.87
CA ARG A 19 -6.24 24.15 28.20
C ARG A 19 -6.14 25.03 26.96
N CYS A 20 -6.99 26.04 26.89
CA CYS A 20 -6.99 26.99 25.78
C CYS A 20 -5.67 27.79 25.78
N PRO A 21 -4.90 27.81 24.68
CA PRO A 21 -3.65 28.55 24.61
C PRO A 21 -3.86 30.07 24.65
N THR A 22 -5.04 30.56 24.26
CA THR A 22 -5.36 31.99 24.21
C THR A 22 -5.81 32.53 25.56
N CYS A 23 -6.81 31.91 26.19
CA CYS A 23 -7.41 32.41 27.43
C CYS A 23 -7.13 31.55 28.67
N ARG A 24 -6.35 30.47 28.54
CA ARG A 24 -5.95 29.54 29.62
C ARG A 24 -7.10 28.79 30.32
N GLN A 25 -8.34 29.00 29.88
CA GLN A 25 -9.52 28.28 30.36
C GLN A 25 -9.53 26.82 29.91
N GLU A 26 -10.24 25.98 30.66
CA GLU A 26 -10.39 24.57 30.30
C GLU A 26 -11.19 24.40 29.01
N LEU A 27 -10.71 23.52 28.13
CA LEU A 27 -11.39 23.11 26.91
C LEU A 27 -12.39 22.00 27.27
N GLY A 28 -13.65 22.38 27.43
CA GLY A 28 -14.74 21.41 27.58
C GLY A 28 -14.94 20.57 26.31
N ASP A 29 -15.92 19.67 26.35
CA ASP A 29 -16.39 18.93 25.16
C ASP A 29 -17.45 19.71 24.37
N ILE A 30 -17.23 21.02 24.23
CA ILE A 30 -18.13 21.91 23.50
C ILE A 30 -17.74 21.86 22.02
N ARG A 31 -18.65 21.37 21.18
CA ARG A 31 -18.49 21.36 19.72
C ARG A 31 -18.83 22.72 19.12
N CYS A 32 -18.07 23.14 18.12
CA CYS A 32 -18.33 24.37 17.39
C CYS A 32 -19.14 24.07 16.12
N LEU A 33 -20.47 23.93 16.26
CA LEU A 33 -21.36 23.55 15.16
C LEU A 33 -21.29 24.52 13.96
N ALA A 34 -20.97 25.79 14.20
CA ALA A 34 -20.78 26.77 13.13
C ALA A 34 -19.60 26.40 12.21
N LEU A 35 -18.45 26.03 12.78
CA LEU A 35 -17.29 25.62 12.01
C LEU A 35 -17.50 24.25 11.35
N GLU A 36 -18.28 23.36 11.97
CA GLU A 36 -18.66 22.09 11.35
C GLU A 36 -19.54 22.33 10.10
N LYS A 37 -20.55 23.21 10.20
CA LYS A 37 -21.38 23.60 9.05
C LYS A 37 -20.59 24.29 7.94
N VAL A 38 -19.61 25.14 8.30
CA VAL A 38 -18.70 25.74 7.31
C VAL A 38 -17.86 24.65 6.66
N ALA A 39 -17.29 23.71 7.42
CA ALA A 39 -16.53 22.60 6.85
C ALA A 39 -17.36 21.74 5.90
N GLU A 40 -18.66 21.54 6.18
CA GLU A 40 -19.59 20.84 5.29
C GLU A 40 -19.85 21.59 3.97
N SER A 41 -19.83 22.92 3.96
CA SER A 41 -20.04 23.72 2.75
C SER A 41 -18.76 24.02 1.97
N LEU A 42 -17.58 23.72 2.53
CA LEU A 42 -16.31 23.93 1.86
C LEU A 42 -16.04 22.83 0.84
N GLU A 43 -15.91 23.24 -0.41
CA GLU A 43 -15.42 22.40 -1.50
C GLU A 43 -13.92 22.57 -1.64
N LEU A 44 -13.19 21.46 -1.55
CA LEU A 44 -11.74 21.44 -1.55
C LEU A 44 -11.22 20.48 -2.63
N PRO A 45 -10.18 20.86 -3.38
CA PRO A 45 -9.58 19.98 -4.37
C PRO A 45 -8.93 18.78 -3.69
N CYS A 46 -8.90 17.62 -4.37
CA CYS A 46 -8.17 16.45 -3.90
C CYS A 46 -6.69 16.78 -3.62
N LYS A 47 -6.08 16.21 -2.56
CA LYS A 47 -4.64 16.44 -2.27
C LYS A 47 -3.71 15.98 -3.40
N TYR A 48 -4.19 15.08 -4.26
CA TYR A 48 -3.44 14.59 -5.43
C TYR A 48 -3.75 15.39 -6.70
N MET A 49 -4.29 16.61 -6.58
CA MET A 49 -4.54 17.48 -7.75
C MET A 49 -3.27 17.78 -8.54
N SER A 50 -2.13 17.95 -7.88
CA SER A 50 -0.83 18.11 -8.53
C SER A 50 -0.36 16.86 -9.29
N LEU A 51 -0.93 15.70 -9.00
CA LEU A 51 -0.66 14.44 -9.69
C LEU A 51 -1.71 14.14 -10.78
N GLY A 52 -2.66 15.05 -11.02
CA GLY A 52 -3.63 14.95 -12.11
C GLY A 52 -5.07 14.67 -11.69
N CYS A 53 -5.39 14.60 -10.38
CA CYS A 53 -6.78 14.46 -9.95
C CYS A 53 -7.55 15.77 -10.12
N PRO A 54 -8.55 15.88 -11.02
CA PRO A 54 -9.29 17.13 -11.22
C PRO A 54 -10.42 17.33 -10.19
N GLU A 55 -10.68 16.33 -9.36
CA GLU A 55 -11.88 16.25 -8.54
C GLU A 55 -11.83 17.19 -7.33
N ILE A 56 -12.99 17.79 -7.04
CA ILE A 56 -13.24 18.68 -5.93
C ILE A 56 -14.40 18.11 -5.11
N PHE A 57 -14.26 18.07 -3.78
CA PHE A 57 -15.25 17.47 -2.89
C PHE A 57 -15.50 18.32 -1.63
N PRO A 58 -16.69 18.19 -1.01
CA PRO A 58 -16.91 18.63 0.36
C PRO A 58 -15.88 18.00 1.33
N TYR A 59 -15.51 18.71 2.40
CA TYR A 59 -14.43 18.30 3.33
C TYR A 59 -14.47 16.81 3.75
N TYR A 60 -15.62 16.30 4.19
CA TYR A 60 -15.75 14.91 4.64
C TYR A 60 -15.70 13.89 3.49
N SER A 61 -16.21 14.24 2.32
CA SER A 61 -16.18 13.38 1.13
C SER A 61 -14.79 13.32 0.50
N LYS A 62 -14.04 14.43 0.54
CA LYS A 62 -12.64 14.52 0.12
C LYS A 62 -11.78 13.47 0.80
N LEU A 63 -11.89 13.34 2.14
CA LEU A 63 -11.09 12.37 2.90
C LEU A 63 -11.37 10.94 2.47
N LYS A 64 -12.63 10.59 2.16
CA LYS A 64 -13.01 9.27 1.65
C LYS A 64 -12.49 9.03 0.24
N HIS A 65 -12.57 10.03 -0.63
CA HIS A 65 -12.01 9.93 -1.98
C HIS A 65 -10.49 9.73 -1.94
N GLU A 66 -9.76 10.45 -1.11
CA GLU A 66 -8.29 10.41 -1.05
C GLU A 66 -7.73 9.05 -0.63
N THR A 67 -8.50 8.19 0.04
CA THR A 67 -8.07 6.82 0.35
C THR A 67 -8.16 5.90 -0.87
N VAL A 68 -9.01 6.22 -1.87
CA VAL A 68 -9.27 5.39 -3.06
C VAL A 68 -8.95 6.11 -4.38
N CYS A 69 -8.34 7.30 -4.32
CA CYS A 69 -8.06 8.12 -5.49
C CYS A 69 -7.10 7.41 -6.45
N ASN A 70 -7.39 7.45 -7.75
CA ASN A 70 -6.55 6.79 -8.74
C ASN A 70 -5.18 7.47 -8.93
N PHE A 71 -5.08 8.75 -8.58
CA PHE A 71 -3.84 9.53 -8.64
C PHE A 71 -3.04 9.46 -7.33
N ARG A 72 -3.50 8.68 -6.34
CA ARG A 72 -2.73 8.41 -5.12
C ARG A 72 -1.45 7.65 -5.50
N PRO A 73 -0.27 8.07 -5.02
CA PRO A 73 0.97 7.31 -5.18
C PRO A 73 0.85 5.88 -4.62
N TYR A 74 1.57 4.96 -5.22
CA TYR A 74 1.68 3.58 -4.75
C TYR A 74 2.72 3.50 -3.63
N ASN A 75 2.51 2.57 -2.69
CA ASN A 75 3.53 2.23 -1.69
C ASN A 75 4.51 1.23 -2.30
N CYS A 76 5.77 1.26 -1.86
CA CYS A 76 6.75 0.25 -2.22
C CYS A 76 6.23 -1.17 -1.84
N PRO A 77 6.18 -2.13 -2.79
CA PRO A 77 5.64 -3.47 -2.53
C PRO A 77 6.66 -4.41 -1.85
N TYR A 78 7.82 -3.90 -1.42
CA TYR A 78 8.88 -4.68 -0.78
C TYR A 78 8.53 -5.00 0.68
N ALA A 79 8.40 -6.29 0.99
CA ALA A 79 7.96 -6.76 2.31
C ALA A 79 9.11 -7.09 3.29
N GLY A 80 10.36 -7.12 2.81
CA GLY A 80 11.52 -7.51 3.63
C GLY A 80 12.01 -6.44 4.62
N SER A 81 11.53 -5.19 4.51
CA SER A 81 11.85 -4.07 5.39
C SER A 81 10.68 -3.08 5.44
N GLU A 82 10.52 -2.32 6.52
CA GLU A 82 9.53 -1.22 6.60
C GLU A 82 9.91 -0.06 5.66
N CYS A 83 9.67 -0.24 4.36
CA CYS A 83 9.89 0.78 3.35
C CYS A 83 8.67 1.70 3.26
N SER A 84 8.85 2.98 3.59
CA SER A 84 7.80 4.00 3.53
C SER A 84 7.81 4.81 2.22
N VAL A 85 8.61 4.39 1.24
CA VAL A 85 8.72 5.05 -0.06
C VAL A 85 7.42 4.93 -0.84
N MET A 86 6.98 6.05 -1.42
CA MET A 86 5.79 6.15 -2.25
C MET A 86 6.12 6.86 -3.57
N GLY A 87 5.46 6.47 -4.66
CA GLY A 87 5.62 7.13 -5.95
C GLY A 87 4.75 6.53 -7.05
N ASP A 88 5.01 6.93 -8.29
CA ASP A 88 4.45 6.27 -9.45
C ASP A 88 5.17 4.94 -9.73
N ILE A 89 4.62 4.14 -10.66
CA ILE A 89 5.16 2.82 -10.98
C ILE A 89 6.61 2.89 -11.51
N PRO A 90 6.97 3.77 -12.49
CA PRO A 90 8.34 3.88 -12.94
C PRO A 90 9.33 4.23 -11.83
N PHE A 91 8.98 5.16 -10.94
CA PHE A 91 9.80 5.52 -9.79
C PHE A 91 9.98 4.34 -8.84
N LEU A 92 8.90 3.62 -8.51
CA LEU A 92 8.98 2.45 -7.62
C LEU A 92 9.80 1.31 -8.23
N VAL A 93 9.73 1.07 -9.54
CA VAL A 93 10.56 0.06 -10.20
C VAL A 93 12.05 0.43 -10.09
N ALA A 94 12.39 1.71 -10.29
CA ALA A 94 13.76 2.18 -10.11
C ALA A 94 14.22 2.02 -8.65
N HIS A 95 13.40 2.44 -7.69
CA HIS A 95 13.65 2.28 -6.26
C HIS A 95 13.86 0.81 -5.85
N LEU A 96 13.01 -0.11 -6.32
CA LEU A 96 13.14 -1.54 -6.05
C LEU A 96 14.49 -2.10 -6.56
N ARG A 97 14.93 -1.67 -7.74
CA ARG A 97 16.22 -2.07 -8.32
C ARG A 97 17.40 -1.46 -7.56
N ASP A 98 17.31 -0.17 -7.26
CA ASP A 98 18.47 0.61 -6.84
C ASP A 98 18.68 0.56 -5.32
N ASP A 99 17.60 0.57 -4.53
CA ASP A 99 17.65 0.56 -3.06
C ASP A 99 17.47 -0.86 -2.48
N HIS A 100 16.51 -1.63 -3.02
CA HIS A 100 16.22 -2.99 -2.54
C HIS A 100 16.96 -4.10 -3.28
N LYS A 101 17.68 -3.77 -4.35
CA LYS A 101 18.45 -4.73 -5.18
C LYS A 101 17.58 -5.91 -5.65
N VAL A 102 16.31 -5.63 -5.94
CA VAL A 102 15.33 -6.62 -6.40
C VAL A 102 15.70 -7.09 -7.80
N ASP A 103 15.56 -8.40 -8.03
CA ASP A 103 15.78 -8.99 -9.34
C ASP A 103 14.74 -8.47 -10.35
N MET A 104 15.23 -8.06 -11.52
CA MET A 104 14.43 -7.52 -12.61
C MET A 104 14.47 -8.50 -13.78
N HIS A 105 13.31 -8.98 -14.22
CA HIS A 105 13.16 -9.92 -15.33
C HIS A 105 12.34 -9.30 -16.46
N SER A 106 12.74 -9.55 -17.70
CA SER A 106 11.96 -9.16 -18.89
C SER A 106 11.35 -10.39 -19.54
N GLY A 107 10.04 -10.35 -19.81
CA GLY A 107 9.31 -11.43 -20.49
C GLY A 107 8.20 -12.05 -19.64
N CYS A 108 7.34 -12.82 -20.31
CA CYS A 108 6.09 -13.35 -19.75
C CYS A 108 6.23 -14.75 -19.12
N THR A 109 7.39 -15.39 -19.31
CA THR A 109 7.70 -16.71 -18.77
C THR A 109 8.98 -16.63 -17.96
N PHE A 110 9.00 -17.27 -16.81
CA PHE A 110 10.18 -17.38 -15.98
C PHE A 110 10.25 -18.75 -15.32
N ASN A 111 11.46 -19.19 -15.03
CA ASN A 111 11.71 -20.37 -14.22
C ASN A 111 12.45 -19.91 -12.97
N HIS A 112 11.73 -19.76 -11.86
CA HIS A 112 12.37 -19.47 -10.57
C HIS A 112 12.66 -20.79 -9.85
N ARG A 113 13.93 -21.10 -9.64
CA ARG A 113 14.35 -22.31 -8.93
C ARG A 113 14.77 -21.95 -7.52
N TYR A 114 13.88 -22.18 -6.56
CA TYR A 114 14.22 -22.11 -5.15
C TYR A 114 14.82 -23.44 -4.68
N VAL A 115 16.10 -23.44 -4.35
CA VAL A 115 16.81 -24.63 -3.83
C VAL A 115 17.18 -24.39 -2.38
N LYS A 116 16.60 -25.18 -1.48
CA LYS A 116 17.06 -25.28 -0.08
C LYS A 116 17.69 -26.65 0.13
N SER A 117 18.83 -26.67 0.80
CA SER A 117 19.55 -27.90 1.19
C SER A 117 18.68 -28.80 2.06
N ASN A 118 17.88 -28.19 2.95
CA ASN A 118 16.88 -28.86 3.77
C ASN A 118 15.56 -28.07 3.72
N PRO A 119 14.47 -28.60 3.12
CA PRO A 119 13.18 -27.91 3.03
C PRO A 119 12.45 -27.75 4.38
N ARG A 120 12.97 -28.35 5.46
CA ARG A 120 12.47 -28.20 6.83
C ARG A 120 13.19 -27.10 7.62
N GLU A 121 14.31 -26.59 7.14
CA GLU A 121 15.05 -25.48 7.75
C GLU A 121 14.54 -24.15 7.19
N VAL A 122 13.41 -23.68 7.72
CA VAL A 122 12.90 -22.32 7.52
C VAL A 122 13.19 -21.53 8.79
N GLU A 123 14.46 -21.20 9.03
CA GLU A 123 14.88 -20.55 10.27
C GLU A 123 14.51 -19.06 10.33
N ASN A 124 14.34 -18.41 9.17
CA ASN A 124 13.94 -17.01 9.06
C ASN A 124 12.91 -16.82 7.95
N ALA A 125 11.92 -15.95 8.17
CA ALA A 125 10.96 -15.57 7.15
C ALA A 125 11.71 -15.02 5.93
N THR A 126 11.72 -15.79 4.84
CA THR A 126 12.42 -15.39 3.61
C THR A 126 11.42 -14.70 2.71
N TRP A 127 11.69 -13.44 2.39
CA TRP A 127 10.89 -12.64 1.48
C TRP A 127 11.69 -12.43 0.22
N MET A 128 11.20 -12.94 -0.90
CA MET A 128 11.76 -12.65 -2.21
C MET A 128 10.73 -11.89 -3.02
N LEU A 129 11.20 -10.81 -3.62
CA LEU A 129 10.47 -10.06 -4.61
C LEU A 129 11.26 -10.15 -5.91
N THR A 130 10.59 -10.49 -7.00
CA THR A 130 11.13 -10.36 -8.36
C THR A 130 10.15 -9.54 -9.17
N VAL A 131 10.65 -8.54 -9.87
CA VAL A 131 9.83 -7.68 -10.74
C VAL A 131 9.95 -8.16 -12.18
N PHE A 132 8.82 -8.34 -12.84
CA PHE A 132 8.69 -8.77 -14.21
C PHE A 132 8.18 -7.60 -15.05
N HIS A 133 8.86 -7.32 -16.16
CA HIS A 133 8.38 -6.41 -17.19
C HIS A 133 7.88 -7.22 -18.39
N CYS A 134 6.57 -7.23 -18.60
CA CYS A 134 5.93 -7.91 -19.71
C CYS A 134 4.64 -7.19 -20.12
N PHE A 135 4.28 -7.29 -21.41
CA PHE A 135 3.12 -6.59 -21.98
C PHE A 135 3.12 -5.06 -21.77
N GLY A 136 4.31 -4.46 -21.60
CA GLY A 136 4.46 -3.03 -21.27
C GLY A 136 4.06 -2.66 -19.84
N GLN A 137 3.89 -3.66 -18.97
CA GLN A 137 3.48 -3.51 -17.58
C GLN A 137 4.45 -4.21 -16.63
N TYR A 138 4.34 -3.90 -15.34
CA TYR A 138 5.16 -4.48 -14.29
C TYR A 138 4.34 -5.40 -13.37
N PHE A 139 4.94 -6.54 -13.02
CA PHE A 139 4.35 -7.52 -12.10
C PHE A 139 5.38 -7.89 -11.04
N CYS A 140 4.91 -8.18 -9.83
CA CYS A 140 5.75 -8.63 -8.72
C CYS A 140 5.43 -10.08 -8.40
N LEU A 141 6.43 -10.96 -8.44
CA LEU A 141 6.33 -12.26 -7.77
C LEU A 141 6.72 -12.07 -6.31
N HIS A 142 5.76 -12.31 -5.43
CA HIS A 142 6.00 -12.43 -4.01
C HIS A 142 6.20 -13.91 -3.69
N PHE A 143 7.32 -14.21 -3.03
CA PHE A 143 7.57 -15.52 -2.45
C PHE A 143 7.93 -15.37 -0.97
N GLU A 144 7.24 -16.14 -0.15
CA GLU A 144 7.40 -16.17 1.29
C GLU A 144 7.62 -17.59 1.77
N ALA A 145 8.62 -17.79 2.62
CA ALA A 145 8.81 -19.03 3.35
C ALA A 145 8.86 -18.72 4.84
N PHE A 146 7.95 -19.31 5.62
CA PHE A 146 7.88 -19.12 7.07
C PHE A 146 7.39 -20.40 7.77
N GLN A 147 7.50 -20.41 9.10
CA GLN A 147 7.06 -21.54 9.93
C GLN A 147 5.69 -21.26 10.55
N LEU A 148 4.73 -22.18 10.38
CA LEU A 148 3.45 -22.16 11.09
C LEU A 148 3.43 -23.31 12.09
N GLY A 149 3.78 -23.01 13.35
CA GLY A 149 4.00 -24.02 14.39
C GLY A 149 5.22 -24.88 14.06
N MET A 150 4.99 -26.16 13.74
CA MET A 150 6.05 -27.10 13.31
C MET A 150 6.05 -27.36 11.79
N ALA A 151 5.16 -26.73 11.04
CA ALA A 151 5.03 -26.93 9.60
C ALA A 151 5.68 -25.78 8.81
N PRO A 152 6.60 -26.07 7.86
CA PRO A 152 7.08 -25.06 6.93
C PRO A 152 5.98 -24.73 5.91
N VAL A 153 5.77 -23.45 5.68
CA VAL A 153 4.80 -22.91 4.73
C VAL A 153 5.53 -22.10 3.67
N TYR A 154 5.17 -22.34 2.42
CA TYR A 154 5.65 -21.62 1.25
C TYR A 154 4.46 -20.97 0.58
N MET A 155 4.51 -19.66 0.36
CA MET A 155 3.48 -18.91 -0.35
C MET A 155 4.12 -18.22 -1.54
N ALA A 156 3.48 -18.34 -2.70
CA ALA A 156 3.90 -17.67 -3.93
C ALA A 156 2.68 -17.11 -4.63
N PHE A 157 2.72 -15.85 -5.02
CA PHE A 157 1.65 -15.20 -5.77
C PHE A 157 2.17 -14.04 -6.59
N LEU A 158 1.46 -13.69 -7.65
CA LEU A 158 1.78 -12.55 -8.50
C LEU A 158 0.90 -11.34 -8.15
N ARG A 159 1.49 -10.15 -8.11
CA ARG A 159 0.79 -8.87 -8.02
C ARG A 159 1.05 -8.03 -9.26
N PHE A 160 0.07 -7.22 -9.64
CA PHE A 160 0.15 -6.26 -10.74
C PHE A 160 0.52 -4.88 -10.19
N MET A 161 1.57 -4.26 -10.76
CA MET A 161 1.99 -2.91 -10.41
C MET A 161 1.17 -1.86 -11.17
N GLY A 162 -0.07 -1.68 -10.74
CA GLY A 162 -1.02 -0.72 -11.32
C GLY A 162 -2.35 -0.82 -10.60
N ASP A 163 -3.46 -0.41 -11.19
CA ASP A 163 -4.78 -0.47 -10.54
C ASP A 163 -5.49 -1.83 -10.67
N GLU A 164 -6.57 -2.01 -9.89
CA GLU A 164 -7.33 -3.26 -9.81
C GLU A 164 -8.16 -3.54 -11.06
N THR A 165 -8.49 -2.52 -11.86
CA THR A 165 -9.28 -2.68 -13.08
C THR A 165 -8.39 -3.20 -14.21
N GLU A 166 -7.19 -2.64 -14.34
CA GLU A 166 -6.18 -3.10 -15.28
C GLU A 166 -5.67 -4.50 -14.93
N ALA A 167 -5.50 -4.80 -13.63
CA ALA A 167 -5.05 -6.11 -13.15
C ALA A 167 -5.93 -7.27 -13.66
N ARG A 168 -7.24 -7.03 -13.83
CA ARG A 168 -8.21 -8.02 -14.33
C ARG A 168 -8.02 -8.43 -15.78
N ASN A 169 -7.22 -7.69 -16.54
CA ASN A 169 -6.88 -8.02 -17.92
C ASN A 169 -5.79 -9.09 -18.02
N TYR A 170 -5.23 -9.53 -16.89
CA TYR A 170 -4.11 -10.47 -16.85
C TYR A 170 -4.45 -11.71 -16.02
N ASN A 171 -3.85 -12.83 -16.42
CA ASN A 171 -3.83 -14.08 -15.66
C ASN A 171 -2.37 -14.55 -15.50
N TYR A 172 -2.11 -15.29 -14.43
CA TYR A 172 -0.82 -15.94 -14.20
C TYR A 172 -1.03 -17.41 -13.85
N SER A 173 0.02 -18.20 -14.07
CA SER A 173 0.10 -19.62 -13.73
C SER A 173 1.44 -19.86 -13.02
N LEU A 174 1.40 -20.46 -11.82
CA LEU A 174 2.58 -20.85 -11.05
C LEU A 174 2.63 -22.37 -10.98
N GLU A 175 3.72 -22.97 -11.47
CA GLU A 175 3.94 -24.41 -11.41
C GLU A 175 5.06 -24.74 -10.42
N VAL A 176 4.79 -25.68 -9.51
CA VAL A 176 5.77 -26.31 -8.63
C VAL A 176 5.85 -27.78 -8.98
N GLY A 177 7.03 -28.25 -9.39
CA GLY A 177 7.27 -29.64 -9.81
C GLY A 177 8.34 -30.34 -8.98
N GLY A 178 8.19 -31.66 -8.81
CA GLY A 178 9.19 -32.52 -8.15
C GLY A 178 8.80 -34.00 -8.18
N TYR A 179 9.78 -34.91 -8.36
CA TYR A 179 9.60 -36.37 -8.33
C TYR A 179 8.44 -36.89 -9.21
N GLY A 180 8.31 -36.36 -10.44
CA GLY A 180 7.25 -36.74 -11.38
C GLY A 180 5.85 -36.21 -11.03
N ARG A 181 5.75 -35.35 -10.02
CA ARG A 181 4.52 -34.64 -9.65
C ARG A 181 4.64 -33.16 -10.00
N LYS A 182 3.51 -32.55 -10.30
CA LYS A 182 3.39 -31.11 -10.51
C LYS A 182 2.14 -30.58 -9.85
N LEU A 183 2.20 -29.31 -9.49
CA LEU A 183 1.16 -28.59 -8.78
C LEU A 183 1.08 -27.20 -9.39
N ILE A 184 -0.09 -26.83 -9.91
CA ILE A 184 -0.27 -25.63 -10.73
C ILE A 184 -1.38 -24.78 -10.12
N TRP A 185 -1.09 -23.49 -9.94
CA TRP A 185 -2.02 -22.49 -9.44
C TRP A 185 -2.22 -21.41 -10.49
N GLU A 186 -3.46 -21.05 -10.75
CA GLU A 186 -3.79 -19.99 -11.70
C GLU A 186 -4.67 -18.94 -11.04
N GLY A 187 -4.53 -17.70 -11.49
CA GLY A 187 -5.35 -16.61 -11.00
C GLY A 187 -5.09 -15.29 -11.69
N THR A 188 -5.89 -14.30 -11.31
CA THR A 188 -5.68 -12.91 -11.68
C THR A 188 -4.70 -12.28 -10.67
N PRO A 189 -3.64 -11.58 -11.11
CA PRO A 189 -2.73 -10.91 -10.19
C PRO A 189 -3.48 -9.80 -9.45
N ARG A 190 -3.28 -9.67 -8.15
CA ARG A 190 -3.90 -8.57 -7.38
C ARG A 190 -3.13 -7.28 -7.59
N SER A 191 -3.82 -6.14 -7.62
CA SER A 191 -3.15 -4.83 -7.65
C SER A 191 -2.25 -4.63 -6.41
N VAL A 192 -1.19 -3.83 -6.56
CA VAL A 192 -0.37 -3.32 -5.44
C VAL A 192 -1.00 -2.12 -4.71
N ARG A 193 -2.16 -1.63 -5.18
CA ARG A 193 -2.89 -0.50 -4.60
C ARG A 193 -3.40 -0.77 -3.17
#